data_AF-A0A7Y3D1R9-F1
#
_entry.id   AF-A0A7Y3D1R9-F1
#
_cell.length_a   1.000
_cell.length_b   1.000
_cell.length_c   1.000
_cell.angle_alpha   90.00
_cell.angle_beta   90.00
_cell.angle_gamma   90.00
#
_symmetry.space_group_name_H-M   'P 1'
#
loop_
_entity.id
_entity.type
_entity.pdbx_description
1 polymer ?
#
loop_
_entity_poly.entity_id
_entity_poly.type
_entity_poly.pdbx_seq_one_letter_code
_entity_poly.pdbx_strand_id
1 'polypeptide(L)'
;KTMKILSGTRFQWIAYNTETKEFKGSGGGTYTTIDGKYTENIEFFSRDDSKAGLRLTFDYKLIDGHWHHSGLSSKGAPIHEIWSVRD
;
A
#
# COMPACT_ATOMS: atom_id res chain seq x y z
N LYS A 1 7.16 -11.51 3.21
CA LYS A 1 7.07 -10.13 3.74
C LYS A 1 6.51 -9.21 2.67
N THR A 2 6.03 -8.04 3.08
CA THR A 2 5.73 -6.91 2.19
C THR A 2 6.67 -5.75 2.48
N MET A 3 6.92 -4.91 1.48
CA MET A 3 7.62 -3.62 1.61
C MET A 3 6.83 -2.60 0.82
N LYS A 4 6.70 -1.37 1.35
CA LYS A 4 6.11 -0.25 0.63
C LYS A 4 7.14 0.87 0.53
N ILE A 5 7.24 1.47 -0.65
CA ILE A 5 8.05 2.65 -0.95
C ILE A 5 7.06 3.78 -1.20
N LEU A 6 7.22 4.88 -0.47
CA LEU A 6 6.52 6.14 -0.69
C LEU A 6 7.56 7.17 -1.13
N SER A 7 7.40 7.75 -2.31
CA SER A 7 8.35 8.72 -2.86
C SER A 7 7.62 9.83 -3.61
N GLY A 8 7.72 11.06 -3.09
CA GLY A 8 6.91 12.19 -3.58
C GLY A 8 5.43 11.82 -3.56
N THR A 9 4.79 11.85 -4.73
CA THR A 9 3.38 11.52 -4.93
C THR A 9 3.13 10.07 -5.36
N ARG A 10 4.17 9.22 -5.42
CA ARG A 10 4.10 7.85 -5.90
C ARG A 10 4.32 6.83 -4.80
N PHE A 11 3.66 5.69 -4.94
CA PHE A 11 3.89 4.54 -4.08
C PHE A 11 4.06 3.26 -4.89
N GLN A 12 4.76 2.31 -4.29
CA GLN A 12 4.83 0.93 -4.75
C GLN A 12 4.93 0.00 -3.55
N TRP A 13 4.17 -1.08 -3.56
CA TRP A 13 4.35 -2.18 -2.63
C TRP A 13 4.87 -3.42 -3.34
N ILE A 14 5.61 -4.26 -2.62
CA ILE A 14 6.23 -5.49 -3.11
C ILE A 14 5.96 -6.60 -2.09
N ALA A 15 5.44 -7.73 -2.55
CA ALA A 15 5.34 -8.97 -1.79
C ALA A 15 6.44 -9.94 -2.23
N TYR A 16 7.20 -10.49 -1.27
CA TYR A 16 8.33 -11.36 -1.56
C TYR A 16 8.62 -12.36 -0.43
N ASN A 17 9.34 -13.44 -0.75
CA ASN A 17 9.90 -14.37 0.22
C ASN A 17 11.27 -13.87 0.68
N THR A 18 11.49 -13.74 1.98
CA THR A 18 12.76 -13.27 2.55
C THR A 18 13.87 -14.30 2.51
N GLU A 19 13.53 -15.59 2.51
CA GLU A 19 14.48 -16.71 2.50
C GLU A 19 14.86 -17.04 1.06
N THR A 20 13.87 -17.39 0.24
CA THR A 20 14.09 -17.85 -1.15
C THR A 20 14.32 -16.71 -2.15
N LYS A 21 14.10 -15.46 -1.74
CA LYS A 21 14.14 -14.26 -2.60
C LYS A 21 13.11 -14.24 -3.73
N GLU A 22 12.16 -15.17 -3.71
CA GLU A 22 11.06 -15.22 -4.67
C GLU A 22 10.21 -13.94 -4.63
N PHE A 23 10.01 -13.34 -5.79
CA PHE A 23 9.05 -12.26 -5.99
C PHE A 23 7.63 -12.83 -6.09
N LYS A 24 6.71 -12.29 -5.29
CA LYS A 24 5.31 -12.76 -5.25
C LYS A 24 4.31 -11.80 -5.86
N GLY A 25 4.71 -10.55 -6.13
CA GLY A 25 3.86 -9.55 -6.76
C GLY A 25 4.19 -8.13 -6.32
N SER A 26 3.74 -7.14 -7.11
CA SER A 26 3.86 -5.73 -6.80
C SER A 26 2.67 -4.97 -7.37
N GLY A 27 2.32 -3.87 -6.72
CA GLY A 27 1.37 -2.90 -7.22
C GLY A 27 1.78 -1.50 -6.79
N GLY A 28 1.21 -0.50 -7.45
CA GLY A 28 1.58 0.88 -7.18
C GLY A 28 0.84 1.86 -8.05
N GLY A 29 1.22 3.12 -7.88
CA GLY A 29 0.62 4.25 -8.58
C GLY A 29 0.89 5.54 -7.83
N THR A 30 -0.13 6.40 -7.74
CA THR A 30 -0.05 7.67 -7.00
C THR A 30 -0.80 7.60 -5.69
N TYR A 31 -0.39 8.42 -4.73
CA TYR A 31 -1.10 8.56 -3.47
C TYR A 31 -1.17 10.00 -2.97
N THR A 32 -2.13 10.24 -2.07
CA THR A 32 -2.27 11.48 -1.29
C THR A 32 -2.51 11.16 0.18
N THR A 33 -2.19 12.11 1.05
CA THR A 33 -2.37 12.03 2.52
C THR A 33 -3.06 13.29 3.05
N ILE A 34 -4.25 13.58 2.55
CA ILE A 34 -4.97 14.84 2.81
C ILE A 34 -5.98 14.59 3.91
N ASP A 35 -6.04 15.47 4.91
CA ASP A 35 -7.04 15.44 6.00
C ASP A 35 -7.15 14.08 6.72
N GLY A 36 -6.01 13.43 6.97
CA GLY A 36 -5.97 12.12 7.62
C GLY A 36 -6.44 10.96 6.73
N LYS A 37 -6.65 11.20 5.43
CA LYS A 37 -7.00 10.18 4.45
C LYS A 37 -5.80 9.83 3.57
N TYR A 38 -5.42 8.56 3.58
CA TYR A 38 -4.48 7.99 2.65
C TYR A 38 -5.25 7.41 1.46
N THR A 39 -5.08 8.01 0.28
CA THR A 39 -5.77 7.56 -0.92
C THR A 39 -4.76 7.07 -1.94
N GLU A 40 -4.89 5.82 -2.35
CA GLU A 40 -4.11 5.18 -3.41
C GLU A 40 -4.91 5.19 -4.73
N ASN A 41 -4.33 5.71 -5.80
CA ASN A 41 -4.81 5.47 -7.17
C ASN A 41 -3.93 4.36 -7.77
N ILE A 42 -4.53 3.20 -8.03
CA ILE A 42 -3.82 2.01 -8.49
C ILE A 42 -3.55 2.15 -10.00
N GLU A 43 -2.29 2.28 -10.39
CA GLU A 43 -1.88 2.36 -11.80
C GLU A 43 -1.47 0.98 -12.34
N PHE A 44 -0.96 0.10 -11.48
CA PHE A 44 -0.62 -1.27 -11.86
C PHE A 44 -0.73 -2.24 -10.69
N PHE A 45 -0.97 -3.51 -11.04
CA PHE A 45 -0.86 -4.64 -10.11
C PHE A 45 -0.45 -5.89 -10.89
N SER A 46 0.77 -6.38 -10.65
CA SER A 46 1.40 -7.47 -11.39
C SER A 46 0.70 -8.83 -11.33
N ARG A 47 -0.24 -9.05 -10.40
CA ARG A 47 -0.99 -10.31 -10.28
C ARG A 47 -2.42 -10.22 -10.80
N ASP A 48 -2.94 -9.02 -10.97
CA ASP A 48 -4.34 -8.77 -11.29
C ASP A 48 -4.46 -7.38 -11.91
N ASP A 49 -4.27 -7.32 -13.23
CA ASP A 49 -4.30 -6.10 -14.03
C ASP A 49 -5.67 -5.40 -13.99
N SER A 50 -6.75 -6.15 -13.76
CA SER A 50 -8.11 -5.62 -13.59
C SER A 50 -8.25 -4.61 -12.44
N LYS A 51 -7.24 -4.54 -11.55
CA LYS A 51 -7.20 -3.58 -10.44
C LYS A 51 -6.63 -2.22 -10.82
N ALA A 52 -6.04 -2.06 -11.99
CA ALA A 52 -5.63 -0.76 -12.50
C ALA A 52 -6.86 0.14 -12.69
N GLY A 53 -6.73 1.41 -12.29
CA GLY A 53 -7.82 2.39 -12.28
C GLY A 53 -8.66 2.42 -11.00
N LEU A 54 -8.49 1.46 -10.08
CA LEU A 54 -9.16 1.52 -8.78
C LEU A 54 -8.60 2.65 -7.90
N ARG A 55 -9.48 3.23 -7.09
CA ARG A 55 -9.13 4.20 -6.05
C ARG A 55 -9.49 3.62 -4.70
N LEU A 56 -8.49 3.45 -3.84
CA LEU A 56 -8.67 2.95 -2.47
C LEU A 56 -8.40 4.09 -1.50
N THR A 57 -9.25 4.23 -0.48
CA THR A 57 -9.09 5.28 0.54
C THR A 57 -9.14 4.67 1.92
N PHE A 58 -8.20 5.09 2.75
CA PHE A 58 -7.97 4.62 4.10
C PHE A 58 -7.90 5.81 5.04
N ASP A 59 -8.36 5.64 6.28
CA ASP A 59 -7.95 6.50 7.38
C ASP A 59 -6.49 6.20 7.70
N TYR A 60 -5.65 7.22 7.88
CA TYR A 60 -4.26 7.04 8.26
C TYR A 60 -3.81 7.99 9.37
N LYS A 61 -2.86 7.53 10.18
CA LYS A 61 -2.20 8.30 11.25
C LYS A 61 -0.76 7.83 11.41
N LEU A 62 0.13 8.73 11.82
CA LEU A 62 1.44 8.37 12.35
C LEU A 62 1.33 8.24 13.87
N ILE A 63 1.69 7.09 14.42
CA ILE A 63 1.70 6.79 15.86
C ILE A 63 3.08 6.24 16.19
N ASP A 64 3.81 6.91 17.09
CA ASP A 64 5.16 6.51 17.50
C ASP A 64 6.14 6.27 16.33
N GLY A 65 6.02 7.08 15.27
CA GLY A 65 6.84 6.93 14.05
C GLY A 65 6.39 5.80 13.10
N HIS A 66 5.39 5.02 13.49
CA HIS A 66 4.78 4.00 12.64
C HIS A 66 3.60 4.58 11.84
N TRP A 67 3.46 4.12 10.61
CA TRP A 67 2.32 4.43 9.77
C TRP A 67 1.20 3.43 10.00
N HIS A 68 0.07 3.93 10.50
CA HIS A 68 -1.14 3.15 10.72
C HIS A 68 -2.18 3.57 9.69
N HIS A 69 -2.80 2.62 9.02
CA HIS A 69 -3.95 2.91 8.19
C HIS A 69 -4.99 1.80 8.17
N SER A 70 -6.25 2.16 7.99
CA SER A 70 -7.38 1.24 7.99
C SER A 70 -8.49 1.67 7.04
N GLY A 71 -9.22 0.72 6.49
CA GLY A 71 -10.31 0.97 5.56
C GLY A 71 -10.75 -0.32 4.88
N LEU A 72 -11.25 -0.23 3.65
CA LEU A 72 -11.63 -1.40 2.86
C LEU A 72 -10.59 -1.71 1.80
N SER A 73 -10.24 -2.98 1.65
CA SER A 73 -9.43 -3.50 0.54
C SER A 73 -10.19 -3.40 -0.79
N SER A 74 -9.48 -3.65 -1.91
CA SER A 74 -10.08 -3.76 -3.25
C SER A 74 -11.12 -4.89 -3.40
N LYS A 75 -11.26 -5.76 -2.39
CA LYS A 75 -12.30 -6.80 -2.32
C LYS A 75 -13.45 -6.43 -1.38
N GLY A 76 -13.46 -5.21 -0.83
CA GLY A 76 -14.47 -4.75 0.13
C GLY A 76 -14.29 -5.28 1.55
N ALA A 77 -13.25 -6.07 1.83
CA ALA A 77 -12.97 -6.57 3.18
C ALA A 77 -12.22 -5.51 4.01
N PRO A 78 -12.54 -5.34 5.31
CA PRO A 78 -11.85 -4.40 6.18
C PRO A 78 -10.38 -4.80 6.36
N ILE A 79 -9.51 -3.79 6.39
CA ILE A 79 -8.08 -3.95 6.65
C ILE A 79 -7.61 -2.93 7.67
N HIS A 80 -6.57 -3.30 8.40
CA HIS A 80 -5.78 -2.43 9.26
C HIS A 80 -4.33 -2.87 9.14
N GLU A 81 -3.46 -1.97 8.67
CA GLU A 81 -2.04 -2.27 8.52
C GLU A 81 -1.19 -1.25 9.28
N ILE A 82 -0.05 -1.73 9.77
CA ILE A 82 0.95 -0.95 10.49
C ILE A 82 2.27 -1.14 9.75
N TRP A 83 2.91 -0.04 9.36
CA TRP A 83 4.18 -0.02 8.65
C TRP A 83 5.23 0.73 9.45
N SER A 84 6.43 0.16 9.55
CA SER A 84 7.61 0.81 10.10
C SER A 84 8.58 1.19 8.98
N VAL A 85 9.41 2.20 9.23
CA VAL A 85 10.61 2.42 8.41
C VAL A 85 11.47 1.16 8.50
N ARG A 86 12.14 0.83 7.39
CA ARG A 86 13.07 -0.30 7.35
C ARG A 86 14.43 0.16 7.87
N ASP A 87 14.97 -0.58 8.82
CA ASP A 87 16.37 -0.48 9.29
C ASP A 87 17.35 -1.20 8.35
#